data_AF-A0A2V8RD11-F1
#
_entry.id   AF-A0A2V8RD11-F1
#
_cell.length_a   1.000
_cell.length_b   1.000
_cell.length_c   1.000
_cell.angle_alpha   90.00
_cell.angle_beta   90.00
_cell.angle_gamma   90.00
#
_symmetry.space_group_name_H-M   'P 1'
#
loop_
_entity.id
_entity.type
_entity.pdbx_description
1 polymer ?
#
loop_
_entity_poly.entity_id
_entity_poly.type
_entity_poly.pdbx_seq_one_letter_code
_entity_poly.pdbx_strand_id
1 'polypeptide(L)'
;MCASLGPGAEARASARAIQVRASGGGVQSRKPAATPARSTDAKADAAQAAKKAGGTGEARLSEAEEKLVRDSKAAILAAGLSESYFDAHFKTFKVVDAPGDRRVVWRFTVNSHEAFVNDSVGYYTDERGRAVDTHSIAGALPAAHDITRTIPRRRAERIMRACIGRFDGGAVVYRAAGAPERAALIFTATSVPRRMRREGRAGRDREGRESAARVKKEKNPPQTDVIEEGDEEGGNAPVYIGAVDLETGRCTKGLGIADHPAPKPRPRERH
;
A
#
# COMPACT_ATOMS: atom_id res chain seq x y z
N MET A 1 15.84 44.08 38.12
CA MET A 1 14.90 43.55 37.11
C MET A 1 15.30 42.12 36.81
N CYS A 2 14.37 41.19 37.03
CA CYS A 2 14.53 39.73 36.94
C CYS A 2 14.97 39.27 35.53
N ALA A 3 15.97 38.38 35.42
CA ALA A 3 15.87 36.93 35.09
C ALA A 3 15.23 36.63 33.71
N SER A 4 15.65 35.67 32.89
CA SER A 4 16.77 34.73 32.80
C SER A 4 16.55 34.00 31.47
N LEU A 5 17.62 33.79 30.68
CA LEU A 5 17.59 33.02 29.43
C LEU A 5 17.39 31.52 29.76
N GLY A 6 16.36 30.91 29.20
CA GLY A 6 16.08 29.47 29.31
C GLY A 6 16.55 28.72 28.04
N PRO A 7 17.29 27.61 28.18
CA PRO A 7 17.76 26.81 27.04
C PRO A 7 16.80 25.68 26.66
N GLY A 8 16.85 25.33 25.37
CA GLY A 8 17.16 23.96 24.93
C GLY A 8 16.09 22.88 25.14
N ALA A 9 15.35 22.61 24.07
CA ALA A 9 14.62 21.37 23.87
C ALA A 9 15.60 20.21 23.58
N GLU A 10 15.57 19.16 24.40
CA GLU A 10 16.03 17.81 24.02
C GLU A 10 15.17 16.75 24.72
N ALA A 11 14.19 16.21 23.99
CA ALA A 11 13.47 15.01 24.39
C ALA A 11 14.28 13.78 23.94
N ARG A 12 14.95 13.11 24.89
CA ARG A 12 15.54 11.78 24.68
C ARG A 12 14.51 10.70 24.97
N ALA A 13 14.07 10.00 23.93
CA ALA A 13 13.30 8.77 24.05
C ALA A 13 14.21 7.64 24.56
N SER A 14 13.79 7.00 25.64
CA SER A 14 14.47 5.86 26.26
C SER A 14 13.81 4.56 25.80
N ALA A 15 14.52 3.76 25.01
CA ALA A 15 14.11 2.41 24.63
C ALA A 15 14.46 1.44 25.78
N ARG A 16 13.48 0.74 26.33
CA ARG A 16 13.71 -0.46 27.14
C ARG A 16 12.90 -1.64 26.62
N ALA A 17 13.65 -2.61 26.12
CA ALA A 17 13.22 -3.97 25.86
C ALA A 17 12.77 -4.64 27.17
N ILE A 18 11.64 -5.35 27.13
CA ILE A 18 11.24 -6.27 28.19
C ILE A 18 11.31 -7.69 27.62
N GLN A 19 12.30 -8.44 28.10
CA GLN A 19 12.38 -9.89 28.02
C GLN A 19 11.31 -10.48 28.95
N VAL A 20 10.43 -11.31 28.42
CA VAL A 20 9.54 -12.16 29.24
C VAL A 20 10.27 -13.47 29.54
N ARG A 21 10.64 -13.65 30.81
CA ARG A 21 11.10 -14.92 31.38
C ARG A 21 9.92 -15.90 31.44
N ALA A 22 10.12 -17.08 30.89
CA ALA A 22 9.30 -18.26 31.15
C ALA A 22 9.76 -18.92 32.46
N SER A 23 8.83 -19.16 33.38
CA SER A 23 9.05 -20.01 34.55
C SER A 23 7.83 -20.90 34.78
N GLY A 24 8.01 -22.15 34.35
CA GLY A 24 7.62 -23.44 34.95
C GLY A 24 6.39 -23.59 35.85
N GLY A 25 5.65 -24.66 35.57
CA GLY A 25 5.29 -25.65 36.59
C GLY A 25 3.80 -25.97 36.72
N GLY A 26 3.43 -27.24 36.57
CA GLY A 26 2.18 -27.76 37.14
C GLY A 26 1.39 -28.76 36.28
N VAL A 27 1.91 -29.98 36.15
CA VAL A 27 1.18 -31.16 35.65
C VAL A 27 0.17 -31.60 36.70
N GLN A 28 -1.11 -31.75 36.33
CA GLN A 28 -2.00 -32.75 36.95
C GLN A 28 -2.94 -33.37 35.91
N SER A 29 -2.74 -34.68 35.72
CA SER A 29 -3.55 -35.60 34.95
C SER A 29 -4.99 -35.72 35.47
N ARG A 30 -5.98 -35.61 34.59
CA ARG A 30 -7.31 -36.22 34.78
C ARG A 30 -7.75 -36.97 33.53
N LYS A 31 -8.31 -38.15 33.81
CA LYS A 31 -8.73 -39.28 32.98
C LYS A 31 -9.73 -38.88 31.86
N PRO A 32 -9.73 -39.53 30.68
CA PRO A 32 -10.64 -39.20 29.59
C PRO A 32 -12.02 -39.82 29.84
N ALA A 33 -13.07 -39.04 29.66
CA ALA A 33 -14.45 -39.53 29.65
C ALA A 33 -15.23 -38.92 28.47
N ALA A 34 -15.81 -39.85 27.70
CA ALA A 34 -16.98 -39.73 26.84
C ALA A 34 -17.04 -38.60 25.79
N THR A 35 -16.78 -38.99 24.55
CA THR A 35 -17.24 -38.34 23.31
C THR A 35 -18.78 -38.23 23.29
N PRO A 36 -19.37 -37.04 23.08
CA PRO A 36 -20.70 -36.91 22.51
C PRO A 36 -20.62 -36.64 21.00
N ALA A 37 -21.64 -37.12 20.31
CA ALA A 37 -21.77 -37.21 18.87
C ALA A 37 -21.64 -35.87 18.13
N ARG A 38 -21.04 -35.93 16.94
CA ARG A 38 -21.10 -34.89 15.90
C ARG A 38 -22.56 -34.62 15.54
N SER A 39 -23.11 -33.47 15.96
CA SER A 39 -24.32 -32.93 15.34
C SER A 39 -23.95 -32.23 14.03
N THR A 40 -24.74 -32.49 13.00
CA THR A 40 -24.54 -32.05 11.61
C THR A 40 -25.07 -30.64 11.34
N ASP A 41 -25.24 -29.81 12.36
CA ASP A 41 -26.00 -28.55 12.26
C ASP A 41 -25.15 -27.33 11.86
N ALA A 42 -23.82 -27.42 11.94
CA ALA A 42 -22.90 -26.32 11.62
C ALA A 42 -22.93 -25.89 10.13
N LYS A 43 -23.51 -26.70 9.24
CA LYS A 43 -23.62 -26.36 7.81
C LYS A 43 -24.93 -25.65 7.46
N ALA A 44 -25.95 -25.75 8.31
CA ALA A 44 -27.23 -25.06 8.14
C ALA A 44 -27.15 -23.60 8.61
N ASP A 45 -26.44 -23.33 9.72
CA ASP A 45 -26.24 -21.97 10.23
C ASP A 45 -25.34 -21.12 9.31
N ALA A 46 -24.32 -21.72 8.69
CA ALA A 46 -23.46 -21.04 7.72
C ALA A 46 -24.21 -20.66 6.42
N ALA A 47 -25.18 -21.47 6.00
CA ALA A 47 -26.01 -21.20 4.82
C ALA A 47 -27.07 -20.11 5.08
N GLN A 48 -27.52 -19.96 6.33
CA GLN A 48 -28.44 -18.90 6.74
C GLN A 48 -27.72 -17.57 7.02
N ALA A 49 -26.46 -17.61 7.47
CA ALA A 49 -25.58 -16.44 7.55
C ALA A 49 -25.18 -15.90 6.16
N ALA A 50 -24.94 -16.78 5.18
CA ALA A 50 -24.61 -16.38 3.81
C ALA A 50 -25.80 -15.75 3.06
N LYS A 51 -27.05 -16.10 3.41
CA LYS A 51 -28.25 -15.50 2.83
C LYS A 51 -28.62 -14.11 3.38
N LYS A 52 -27.99 -13.66 4.47
CA LYS A 52 -28.15 -12.28 5.00
C LYS A 52 -27.24 -11.24 4.33
N ALA A 53 -26.29 -11.67 3.48
CA ALA A 53 -25.37 -10.76 2.78
C ALA A 53 -25.93 -10.18 1.46
N GLY A 54 -27.19 -10.47 1.12
CA GLY A 54 -27.85 -10.01 -0.11
C GLY A 54 -29.06 -9.12 0.13
N GLY A 55 -29.13 -8.42 1.27
CA GLY A 55 -30.23 -7.53 1.61
C GLY A 55 -29.87 -6.07 1.32
N THR A 56 -30.52 -5.47 0.32
CA THR A 56 -30.64 -4.01 0.16
C THR A 56 -31.52 -3.42 1.26
N GLY A 57 -31.06 -3.50 2.49
CA GLY A 57 -31.60 -2.81 3.64
C GLY A 57 -30.41 -2.37 4.48
N GLU A 58 -30.27 -1.06 4.71
CA GLU A 58 -29.29 -0.54 5.66
C GLU A 58 -29.52 -1.27 6.99
N ALA A 59 -28.63 -2.22 7.30
CA ALA A 59 -28.62 -2.85 8.61
C ALA A 59 -28.41 -1.71 9.59
N ARG A 60 -29.41 -1.47 10.46
CA ARG A 60 -29.30 -0.45 11.50
C ARG A 60 -28.07 -0.81 12.35
N LEU A 61 -27.17 0.15 12.47
CA LEU A 61 -25.98 0.03 13.31
C LEU A 61 -26.42 -0.14 14.76
N SER A 62 -25.64 -0.89 15.54
CA SER A 62 -25.77 -0.89 17.00
C SER A 62 -25.34 0.45 17.58
N GLU A 63 -25.74 0.76 18.82
CA GLU A 63 -25.35 2.00 19.51
C GLU A 63 -23.81 2.17 19.60
N ALA A 64 -23.09 1.07 19.78
CA ALA A 64 -21.63 1.06 19.82
C ALA A 64 -21.01 1.38 18.43
N GLU A 65 -21.58 0.82 17.37
CA GLU A 65 -21.17 1.12 15.99
C GLU A 65 -21.52 2.56 15.60
N GLU A 66 -22.68 3.07 16.01
CA GLU A 66 -23.06 4.48 15.80
C GLU A 66 -22.11 5.43 16.53
N LYS A 67 -21.70 5.09 17.76
CA LYS A 67 -20.66 5.83 18.49
C LYS A 67 -19.35 5.84 17.72
N LEU A 68 -18.89 4.68 17.22
CA LEU A 68 -17.67 4.60 16.41
C LEU A 68 -17.72 5.49 15.18
N VAL A 69 -18.84 5.45 14.44
CA VAL A 69 -19.05 6.26 13.24
C VAL A 69 -19.04 7.75 13.58
N ARG A 70 -19.72 8.16 14.64
CA ARG A 70 -19.77 9.56 15.08
C ARG A 70 -18.39 10.07 15.51
N ASP A 71 -17.67 9.30 16.31
CA ASP A 71 -16.35 9.68 16.80
C ASP A 71 -15.33 9.72 15.65
N SER A 72 -15.43 8.78 14.70
CA SER A 72 -14.66 8.79 13.45
C SER A 72 -14.96 10.02 12.58
N LYS A 73 -16.23 10.39 12.40
CA LYS A 73 -16.62 11.65 11.72
C LYS A 73 -15.98 12.84 12.42
N ALA A 74 -16.08 12.94 13.75
CA ALA A 74 -15.49 14.03 14.51
C ALA A 74 -13.96 14.11 14.31
N ALA A 75 -13.26 12.98 14.27
CA ALA A 75 -11.82 12.93 14.01
C ALA A 75 -11.46 13.41 12.58
N ILE A 76 -12.29 13.10 11.58
CA ILE A 76 -12.12 13.60 10.21
C ILE A 76 -12.34 15.11 10.12
N LEU A 77 -13.37 15.63 10.79
CA LEU A 77 -13.63 17.08 10.83
C LEU A 77 -12.50 17.82 11.57
N ALA A 78 -12.02 17.27 12.68
CA ALA A 78 -10.88 17.82 13.42
C ALA A 78 -9.58 17.84 12.60
N ALA A 79 -9.46 16.97 11.59
CA ALA A 79 -8.32 16.98 10.67
C ALA A 79 -8.35 18.17 9.69
N GLY A 80 -9.49 18.87 9.55
CA GLY A 80 -9.62 20.13 8.82
C GLY A 80 -10.71 20.18 7.73
N LEU A 81 -11.46 19.10 7.51
CA LEU A 81 -12.57 19.08 6.57
C LEU A 81 -13.80 19.81 7.12
N SER A 82 -14.53 20.53 6.26
CA SER A 82 -15.81 21.11 6.65
C SER A 82 -16.88 20.03 6.81
N GLU A 83 -17.84 20.27 7.70
CA GLU A 83 -18.94 19.33 7.93
C GLU A 83 -19.81 19.13 6.69
N SER A 84 -20.15 20.23 5.99
CA SER A 84 -20.90 20.16 4.74
C SER A 84 -20.20 19.34 3.66
N TYR A 85 -18.87 19.45 3.58
CA TYR A 85 -18.08 18.68 2.63
C TYR A 85 -18.06 17.20 3.01
N PHE A 86 -17.88 16.90 4.30
CA PHE A 86 -17.94 15.53 4.79
C PHE A 86 -19.26 14.85 4.42
N ASP A 87 -20.40 15.48 4.75
CA ASP A 87 -21.73 14.89 4.53
C ASP A 87 -22.04 14.67 3.04
N ALA A 88 -21.48 15.52 2.17
CA ALA A 88 -21.60 15.40 0.72
C ALA A 88 -20.74 14.27 0.13
N HIS A 89 -19.51 14.09 0.64
CA HIS A 89 -18.48 13.27 -0.03
C HIS A 89 -18.14 11.96 0.67
N PHE A 90 -18.52 11.78 1.94
CA PHE A 90 -18.24 10.57 2.71
C PHE A 90 -19.52 9.78 2.94
N LYS A 91 -19.43 8.46 2.74
CA LYS A 91 -20.46 7.49 3.11
C LYS A 91 -19.85 6.34 3.88
N THR A 92 -20.48 5.93 4.96
CA THR A 92 -20.04 4.75 5.72
C THR A 92 -20.12 3.53 4.80
N PHE A 93 -18.98 2.86 4.60
CA PHE A 93 -18.90 1.65 3.77
C PHE A 93 -18.96 0.40 4.64
N LYS A 94 -18.23 0.39 5.75
CA LYS A 94 -18.18 -0.73 6.69
C LYS A 94 -17.84 -0.23 8.08
N VAL A 95 -18.50 -0.80 9.09
CA VAL A 95 -18.13 -0.65 10.50
C VAL A 95 -17.77 -2.03 11.04
N VAL A 96 -16.75 -2.11 11.87
CA VAL A 96 -16.41 -3.31 12.63
C VAL A 96 -16.22 -2.89 14.08
N ASP A 97 -17.00 -3.51 14.97
CA ASP A 97 -16.83 -3.40 16.41
C ASP A 97 -16.60 -4.79 16.99
N ALA A 98 -15.38 -5.30 16.86
CA ALA A 98 -14.98 -6.60 17.37
C ALA A 98 -13.84 -6.46 18.39
N PRO A 99 -13.73 -7.37 19.38
CA PRO A 99 -12.60 -7.40 20.28
C PRO A 99 -11.27 -7.50 19.51
N GLY A 100 -10.38 -6.53 19.72
CA GLY A 100 -9.09 -6.44 19.02
C GLY A 100 -9.17 -5.87 17.59
N ASP A 101 -10.36 -5.54 17.10
CA ASP A 101 -10.56 -4.96 15.77
C ASP A 101 -11.76 -4.02 15.73
N ARG A 102 -11.50 -2.73 15.99
CA ARG A 102 -12.48 -1.65 15.86
C ARG A 102 -12.07 -0.77 14.69
N ARG A 103 -12.93 -0.62 13.69
CA ARG A 103 -12.65 0.22 12.51
C ARG A 103 -13.90 0.79 11.86
N VAL A 104 -13.76 1.98 11.28
CA VAL A 104 -14.74 2.59 10.39
C VAL A 104 -14.09 2.78 9.03
N VAL A 105 -14.69 2.20 8.00
CA VAL A 105 -14.27 2.38 6.61
C VAL A 105 -15.25 3.31 5.93
N TRP A 106 -14.73 4.43 5.46
CA TRP A 106 -15.48 5.42 4.71
C TRP A 106 -15.20 5.27 3.21
N ARG A 107 -16.26 5.30 2.41
CA ARG A 107 -16.15 5.54 0.97
C ARG A 107 -16.16 7.05 0.74
N PHE A 108 -15.05 7.56 0.24
CA PHE A 108 -14.87 8.96 -0.14
C PHE A 108 -15.05 9.11 -1.65
N THR A 109 -15.95 10.00 -2.07
CA THR A 109 -16.21 10.29 -3.47
C THR A 109 -16.16 11.79 -3.73
N VAL A 110 -15.28 12.24 -4.62
CA VAL A 110 -15.21 13.63 -5.06
C VAL A 110 -15.05 13.69 -6.57
N ASN A 111 -15.90 14.47 -7.23
CA ASN A 111 -16.01 14.48 -8.69
C ASN A 111 -16.19 13.05 -9.24
N SER A 112 -15.34 12.62 -10.16
CA SER A 112 -15.36 11.27 -10.75
C SER A 112 -14.44 10.26 -10.04
N HIS A 113 -13.90 10.60 -8.87
CA HIS A 113 -12.91 9.79 -8.16
C HIS A 113 -13.50 9.19 -6.89
N GLU A 114 -13.13 7.95 -6.61
CA GLU A 114 -13.51 7.22 -5.41
C GLU A 114 -12.25 6.69 -4.70
N ALA A 115 -12.22 6.77 -3.38
CA ALA A 115 -11.20 6.19 -2.53
C ALA A 115 -11.83 5.65 -1.23
N PHE A 116 -11.13 4.73 -0.56
CA PHE A 116 -11.51 4.26 0.76
C PHE A 116 -10.58 4.85 1.82
N VAL A 117 -11.17 5.39 2.88
CA VAL A 117 -10.46 5.90 4.05
C VAL A 117 -10.77 4.97 5.21
N ASN A 118 -9.73 4.41 5.83
CA ASN A 118 -9.86 3.48 6.94
C ASN A 118 -9.42 4.18 8.23
N ASP A 119 -10.33 4.23 9.19
CA ASP A 119 -10.07 4.69 10.54
C ASP A 119 -10.06 3.49 11.49
N SER A 120 -8.87 3.08 11.90
CA SER A 120 -8.67 2.04 12.92
C SER A 120 -8.69 2.69 14.30
N VAL A 121 -9.47 2.11 15.20
CA VAL A 121 -9.72 2.66 16.54
C VAL A 121 -9.02 1.79 17.58
N GLY A 122 -7.95 2.33 18.15
CA GLY A 122 -7.31 1.80 19.36
C GLY A 122 -7.85 2.47 20.61
N TYR A 123 -7.38 2.07 21.78
CA TYR A 123 -7.62 2.81 23.01
C TYR A 123 -6.39 2.76 23.92
N TYR A 124 -6.27 3.77 24.78
CA TYR A 124 -5.36 3.75 25.93
C TYR A 124 -6.12 4.17 27.18
N THR A 125 -5.55 3.91 28.35
CA THR A 125 -6.12 4.36 29.63
C THR A 125 -5.43 5.65 30.05
N ASP A 126 -6.21 6.70 30.31
CA ASP A 126 -5.70 7.97 30.83
C ASP A 126 -5.24 7.85 32.30
N GLU A 127 -4.58 8.88 32.82
CA GLU A 127 -4.09 8.93 34.21
C GLU A 127 -5.19 8.76 35.26
N ARG A 128 -6.46 8.94 34.87
CA ARG A 128 -7.65 8.80 35.73
C ARG A 128 -8.30 7.43 35.58
N GLY A 129 -7.67 6.49 34.87
CA GLY A 129 -8.19 5.14 34.68
C GLY A 129 -9.29 5.02 33.62
N ARG A 130 -9.53 6.05 32.79
CA ARG A 130 -10.58 6.02 31.76
C ARG A 130 -10.02 5.59 30.42
N ALA A 131 -10.76 4.75 29.70
CA ALA A 131 -10.43 4.40 28.33
C ALA A 131 -10.67 5.60 27.40
N VAL A 132 -9.67 5.94 26.59
CA VAL A 132 -9.71 6.98 25.58
C VAL A 132 -9.46 6.35 24.22
N ASP A 133 -10.43 6.49 23.32
CA ASP A 133 -10.33 6.00 21.94
C ASP A 133 -9.29 6.83 21.17
N THR A 134 -8.52 6.16 20.32
CA THR A 134 -7.48 6.75 19.45
C THR A 134 -7.77 6.38 18.01
N HIS A 135 -7.90 7.40 17.17
CA HIS A 135 -8.28 7.26 15.77
C HIS A 135 -7.04 7.37 14.87
N SER A 136 -6.81 6.39 14.01
CA SER A 136 -5.68 6.42 13.07
C SER A 136 -5.82 7.53 12.02
N ILE A 137 -7.05 8.03 11.80
CA ILE A 137 -7.34 8.99 10.75
C ILE A 137 -6.60 10.32 10.89
N ALA A 138 -6.29 10.73 12.12
CA ALA A 138 -5.54 11.97 12.39
C ALA A 138 -4.14 11.93 11.75
N GLY A 139 -3.49 10.77 11.72
CA GLY A 139 -2.23 10.56 11.02
C GLY A 139 -2.41 10.22 9.54
N ALA A 140 -3.53 9.62 9.15
CA ALA A 140 -3.78 9.25 7.75
C ALA A 140 -4.12 10.44 6.86
N LEU A 141 -4.80 11.46 7.40
CA LEU A 141 -5.26 12.66 6.69
C LEU A 141 -4.83 13.95 7.43
N PRO A 142 -3.52 14.19 7.64
CA PRO A 142 -3.08 15.38 8.35
C PRO A 142 -3.39 16.64 7.52
N ALA A 143 -3.79 17.72 8.18
CA ALA A 143 -4.11 18.99 7.52
C ALA A 143 -5.04 18.80 6.29
N ALA A 144 -6.13 18.08 6.50
CA ALA A 144 -7.14 17.86 5.47
C ALA A 144 -7.88 19.16 5.15
N HIS A 145 -8.33 19.29 3.91
CA HIS A 145 -9.05 20.46 3.42
C HIS A 145 -10.06 20.04 2.35
N ASP A 146 -11.06 20.89 2.13
CA ASP A 146 -12.10 20.64 1.14
C ASP A 146 -11.51 20.68 -0.28
N ILE A 147 -11.58 19.56 -0.99
CA ILE A 147 -11.06 19.44 -2.34
C ILE A 147 -12.09 20.01 -3.33
N THR A 148 -11.89 21.26 -3.73
CA THR A 148 -12.82 21.96 -4.63
C THR A 148 -12.68 21.56 -6.09
N ARG A 149 -11.51 21.05 -6.50
CA ARG A 149 -11.23 20.66 -7.88
C ARG A 149 -10.26 19.50 -7.97
N THR A 150 -10.48 18.64 -8.95
CA THR A 150 -9.54 17.56 -9.29
C THR A 150 -9.33 17.51 -10.80
N ILE A 151 -8.15 17.08 -11.22
CA ILE A 151 -7.91 16.79 -12.63
C ILE A 151 -8.68 15.52 -13.04
N PRO A 152 -9.22 15.45 -14.27
CA PRO A 152 -9.84 14.24 -14.78
C PRO A 152 -8.85 13.09 -14.88
N ARG A 153 -9.33 11.86 -14.73
CA ARG A 153 -8.51 10.63 -14.83
C ARG A 153 -7.63 10.60 -16.08
N ARG A 154 -8.18 10.96 -17.25
CA ARG A 154 -7.41 11.04 -18.52
C ARG A 154 -6.21 11.97 -18.46
N ARG A 155 -6.31 13.08 -17.71
CA ARG A 155 -5.19 14.03 -17.51
C ARG A 155 -4.17 13.45 -16.53
N ALA A 156 -4.61 12.82 -15.45
CA ALA A 156 -3.73 12.13 -14.50
C ALA A 156 -2.93 11.02 -15.18
N GLU A 157 -3.57 10.19 -16.02
CA GLU A 157 -2.90 9.12 -16.78
C GLU A 157 -1.85 9.68 -17.77
N ARG A 158 -2.12 10.84 -18.39
CA ARG A 158 -1.15 11.51 -19.26
C ARG A 158 0.08 11.99 -18.48
N ILE A 159 -0.14 12.61 -17.33
CA ILE A 159 0.94 13.06 -16.43
C ILE A 159 1.73 11.85 -15.94
N MET A 160 1.06 10.79 -15.50
CA MET A 160 1.68 9.53 -15.07
C MET A 160 2.57 8.95 -16.17
N ARG A 161 2.07 8.92 -17.41
CA ARG A 161 2.82 8.41 -18.56
C ARG A 161 4.09 9.23 -18.86
N ALA A 162 4.01 10.55 -18.72
CA ALA A 162 5.18 11.42 -18.86
C ALA A 162 6.18 11.22 -17.70
N CYS A 163 5.68 10.87 -16.52
CA CYS A 163 6.47 10.76 -15.29
C CYS A 163 7.23 9.42 -15.15
N ILE A 164 6.54 8.29 -15.34
CA ILE A 164 7.12 6.95 -15.15
C ILE A 164 7.15 6.10 -16.43
N GLY A 165 6.71 6.65 -17.57
CA GLY A 165 6.63 5.92 -18.83
C GLY A 165 5.35 5.09 -18.95
N ARG A 166 5.42 3.96 -19.68
CA ARG A 166 4.28 3.02 -19.71
C ARG A 166 4.08 2.47 -18.30
N PHE A 167 2.82 2.41 -17.86
CA PHE A 167 2.45 1.93 -16.55
C PHE A 167 1.29 0.95 -16.65
N ASP A 168 1.13 0.14 -15.61
CA ASP A 168 0.00 -0.74 -15.40
C ASP A 168 -0.75 -0.33 -14.13
N GLY A 169 -2.02 -0.73 -14.05
CA GLY A 169 -2.92 -0.36 -12.98
C GLY A 169 -3.29 1.12 -12.97
N GLY A 170 -3.62 1.62 -11.78
CA GLY A 170 -4.10 2.99 -11.57
C GLY A 170 -5.18 3.03 -10.51
N ALA A 171 -4.76 3.20 -9.25
CA ALA A 171 -5.64 3.33 -8.10
C ALA A 171 -5.66 4.78 -7.60
N VAL A 172 -6.82 5.21 -7.08
CA VAL A 172 -6.94 6.48 -6.39
C VAL A 172 -6.93 6.21 -4.89
N VAL A 173 -6.09 6.93 -4.15
CA VAL A 173 -5.98 6.84 -2.70
C VAL A 173 -6.07 8.23 -2.10
N TYR A 174 -6.70 8.36 -0.93
CA TYR A 174 -6.72 9.60 -0.16
C TYR A 174 -5.90 9.40 1.10
N ARG A 175 -4.74 10.06 1.19
CA ARG A 175 -3.76 9.85 2.26
C ARG A 175 -2.82 11.04 2.43
N ALA A 176 -2.04 11.03 3.50
CA ALA A 176 -0.90 11.92 3.70
C ALA A 176 0.12 11.82 2.54
N ALA A 177 0.51 12.97 1.99
CA ALA A 177 1.63 13.10 1.07
C ALA A 177 2.23 14.50 1.05
N GLY A 178 3.47 14.61 0.57
CA GLY A 178 4.19 15.87 0.45
C GLY A 178 5.07 16.20 1.65
N ALA A 179 5.73 17.37 1.59
CA ALA A 179 6.50 17.94 2.68
C ALA A 179 6.23 19.46 2.71
N PRO A 180 5.53 20.00 3.72
CA PRO A 180 4.91 19.28 4.84
C PRO A 180 3.84 18.29 4.39
N GLU A 181 3.60 17.24 5.19
CA GLU A 181 2.55 16.26 4.89
C GLU A 181 1.17 16.91 4.98
N ARG A 182 0.36 16.67 3.95
CA ARG A 182 -1.06 17.05 3.91
C ARG A 182 -1.89 15.90 3.35
N ALA A 183 -3.18 15.88 3.65
CA ALA A 183 -4.11 14.99 2.99
C ALA A 183 -4.18 15.35 1.50
N ALA A 184 -3.95 14.37 0.63
CA ALA A 184 -3.97 14.55 -0.80
C ALA A 184 -4.66 13.37 -1.47
N LEU A 185 -5.45 13.66 -2.51
CA LEU A 185 -6.04 12.65 -3.36
C LEU A 185 -5.06 12.31 -4.48
N ILE A 186 -4.58 11.07 -4.52
CA ILE A 186 -3.42 10.67 -5.32
C ILE A 186 -3.82 9.53 -6.26
N PHE A 187 -3.48 9.69 -7.54
CA PHE A 187 -3.51 8.61 -8.51
C PHE A 187 -2.15 7.90 -8.54
N THR A 188 -2.11 6.63 -8.16
CA THR A 188 -0.88 5.82 -8.08
C THR A 188 -0.84 4.72 -9.13
N ALA A 189 0.32 4.48 -9.73
CA ALA A 189 0.53 3.41 -10.71
C ALA A 189 1.99 2.89 -10.68
N THR A 190 2.21 1.71 -11.28
CA THR A 190 3.54 1.08 -11.38
C THR A 190 4.01 1.05 -12.83
N SER A 191 5.29 1.34 -13.08
CA SER A 191 5.85 1.33 -14.42
C SER A 191 5.97 -0.11 -14.94
N VAL A 192 5.70 -0.31 -16.23
CA VAL A 192 5.96 -1.58 -16.91
C VAL A 192 7.41 -1.59 -17.38
N PRO A 193 8.25 -2.55 -16.91
CA PRO A 193 9.62 -2.68 -17.37
C PRO A 193 9.64 -2.82 -18.90
N ARG A 194 10.44 -1.98 -19.56
CA ARG A 194 10.72 -2.21 -20.97
C ARG A 194 11.54 -3.49 -21.05
N ARG A 195 10.97 -4.54 -21.67
CA ARG A 195 11.79 -5.67 -22.13
C ARG A 195 12.90 -5.05 -22.98
N MET A 196 14.15 -5.09 -22.51
CA MET A 196 15.27 -4.70 -23.35
C MET A 196 15.18 -5.60 -24.57
N ARG A 197 14.81 -4.99 -25.70
CA ARG A 197 14.78 -5.68 -26.97
C ARG A 197 16.26 -5.86 -27.30
N ARG A 198 16.81 -7.02 -26.93
CA ARG A 198 18.13 -7.51 -27.36
C ARG A 198 18.30 -7.03 -28.79
N GLU A 199 19.33 -6.25 -29.07
CA GLU A 199 19.65 -5.68 -30.37
C GLU A 199 20.00 -6.80 -31.38
N GLY A 200 19.03 -7.64 -31.73
CA GLY A 200 19.13 -8.65 -32.78
C GLY A 200 18.59 -8.16 -34.12
N ARG A 201 18.27 -6.86 -34.23
CA ARG A 201 17.68 -6.26 -35.45
C ARG A 201 18.59 -5.24 -36.15
N ALA A 202 19.77 -4.94 -35.60
CA ALA A 202 20.78 -4.13 -36.30
C ALA A 202 21.80 -4.98 -37.09
N GLY A 203 21.95 -6.27 -36.79
CA GLY A 203 22.84 -7.18 -37.55
C GLY A 203 22.28 -7.64 -38.90
N ARG A 204 20.95 -7.82 -39.02
CA ARG A 204 20.35 -8.42 -40.22
C ARG A 204 20.24 -7.49 -41.44
N ASP A 205 20.25 -6.17 -41.24
CA ASP A 205 20.21 -5.23 -42.36
C ASP A 205 21.61 -4.88 -42.92
N ARG A 206 22.68 -5.17 -42.16
CA ARG A 206 24.08 -4.96 -42.61
C ARG A 206 24.64 -6.21 -43.30
N GLU A 207 24.29 -7.41 -42.83
CA GLU A 207 24.72 -8.67 -43.43
C GLU A 207 24.15 -8.89 -44.85
N GLY A 208 22.92 -8.43 -45.11
CA GLY A 208 22.31 -8.47 -46.45
C GLY A 208 22.96 -7.51 -47.48
N ARG A 209 23.67 -6.47 -47.01
CA ARG A 209 24.39 -5.52 -47.88
C ARG A 209 25.88 -5.82 -48.02
N GLU A 210 26.51 -6.50 -47.06
CA GLU A 210 27.92 -6.94 -47.19
C GLU A 210 28.09 -8.30 -47.90
N SER A 211 27.07 -9.17 -47.87
CA SER A 211 27.10 -10.46 -48.60
C SER A 211 27.01 -10.31 -50.12
N ALA A 212 26.49 -9.18 -50.62
CA ALA A 212 26.45 -8.87 -52.06
C ALA A 212 27.78 -8.25 -52.57
N ALA A 213 28.68 -7.82 -51.68
CA ALA A 213 29.91 -7.12 -52.05
C ALA A 213 31.19 -7.97 -51.91
N ARG A 214 31.12 -9.21 -51.39
CA ARG A 214 32.31 -10.02 -51.05
C ARG A 214 32.54 -11.28 -51.89
N VAL A 215 32.04 -11.33 -53.14
CA VAL A 215 32.42 -12.41 -54.08
C VAL A 215 33.83 -12.21 -54.70
N LYS A 216 34.58 -11.17 -54.33
CA LYS A 216 35.98 -11.01 -54.81
C LYS A 216 36.92 -10.44 -53.74
N LYS A 217 37.45 -11.28 -52.85
CA LYS A 217 38.91 -11.39 -52.63
C LYS A 217 39.25 -12.38 -51.50
N GLU A 218 40.24 -13.18 -51.83
CA GLU A 218 40.90 -14.25 -51.07
C GLU A 218 41.63 -13.83 -49.78
N LYS A 219 41.84 -14.88 -48.94
CA LYS A 219 43.05 -15.26 -48.16
C LYS A 219 43.24 -14.75 -46.72
N ASN A 220 43.20 -15.74 -45.82
CA ASN A 220 43.75 -15.90 -44.46
C ASN A 220 43.29 -14.97 -43.31
N PRO A 221 42.72 -15.53 -42.22
CA PRO A 221 42.65 -14.86 -40.93
C PRO A 221 43.81 -15.31 -39.99
N PRO A 222 44.39 -14.42 -39.18
CA PRO A 222 45.03 -14.81 -37.93
C PRO A 222 43.97 -15.05 -36.85
N GLN A 223 44.13 -16.11 -36.07
CA GLN A 223 43.39 -16.34 -34.83
C GLN A 223 43.79 -15.27 -33.81
N THR A 224 42.81 -14.47 -33.39
CA THR A 224 42.88 -13.70 -32.14
C THR A 224 41.72 -14.16 -31.29
N ASP A 225 42.06 -14.77 -30.15
CA ASP A 225 41.12 -15.16 -29.11
C ASP A 225 40.38 -13.92 -28.62
N VAL A 226 39.10 -13.82 -29.01
CA VAL A 226 38.17 -12.87 -28.40
C VAL A 226 37.76 -13.50 -27.08
N ILE A 227 38.25 -12.90 -26.00
CA ILE A 227 37.77 -13.16 -24.64
C ILE A 227 36.25 -12.95 -24.67
N GLU A 228 35.48 -14.00 -24.39
CA GLU A 228 34.06 -13.88 -24.06
C GLU A 228 33.98 -13.02 -22.79
N GLU A 229 33.77 -11.71 -22.97
CA GLU A 229 33.25 -10.85 -21.90
C GLU A 229 31.88 -11.42 -21.55
N GLY A 230 31.85 -12.15 -20.43
CA GLY A 230 30.64 -12.77 -19.92
C GLY A 230 29.53 -11.74 -19.86
N ASP A 231 28.41 -12.10 -20.48
CA ASP A 231 27.13 -11.43 -20.32
C ASP A 231 26.84 -11.30 -18.81
N GLU A 232 27.25 -10.18 -18.21
CA GLU A 232 26.85 -9.79 -16.86
C GLU A 232 25.33 -9.62 -16.87
N GLU A 233 24.69 -10.69 -16.45
CA GLU A 233 23.60 -10.71 -15.50
C GLU A 233 22.51 -9.68 -15.83
N GLY A 234 21.50 -10.16 -16.59
CA GLY A 234 20.30 -9.41 -16.94
C GLY A 234 19.63 -8.80 -15.71
N GLY A 235 20.02 -7.57 -15.40
CA GLY A 235 19.43 -6.77 -14.34
C GLY A 235 17.97 -6.52 -14.68
N ASN A 236 17.07 -6.99 -13.80
CA ASN A 236 15.66 -6.66 -13.89
C ASN A 236 15.52 -5.14 -14.01
N ALA A 237 14.96 -4.66 -15.12
CA ALA A 237 14.80 -3.23 -15.34
C ALA A 237 14.01 -2.62 -14.17
N PRO A 238 14.42 -1.45 -13.65
CA PRO A 238 13.86 -0.88 -12.44
C PRO A 238 12.37 -0.64 -12.59
N VAL A 239 11.58 -1.08 -11.60
CA VAL A 239 10.17 -0.74 -11.49
C VAL A 239 10.06 0.59 -10.74
N TYR A 240 9.29 1.52 -11.27
CA TYR A 240 8.99 2.80 -10.64
C TYR A 240 7.54 2.82 -10.17
N ILE A 241 7.31 3.43 -9.01
CA ILE A 241 5.98 3.76 -8.51
C ILE A 241 5.78 5.25 -8.74
N GLY A 242 4.75 5.61 -9.49
CA GLY A 242 4.36 7.00 -9.70
C GLY A 242 3.16 7.37 -8.84
N ALA A 243 3.12 8.61 -8.38
CA ALA A 243 2.01 9.19 -7.65
C ALA A 243 1.71 10.58 -8.21
N VAL A 244 0.49 10.80 -8.69
CA VAL A 244 0.01 12.09 -9.22
C VAL A 244 -0.99 12.67 -8.24
N ASP A 245 -0.67 13.83 -7.68
CA ASP A 245 -1.62 14.62 -6.90
C ASP A 245 -2.72 15.13 -7.83
N LEU A 246 -3.97 14.75 -7.55
CA LEU A 246 -5.11 15.05 -8.41
C LEU A 246 -5.60 16.50 -8.29
N GLU A 247 -5.19 17.24 -7.27
CA GLU A 247 -5.50 18.67 -7.14
C GLU A 247 -4.51 19.53 -7.92
N THR A 248 -3.22 19.19 -7.82
CA THR A 248 -2.13 20.01 -8.36
C THR A 248 -1.59 19.52 -9.71
N GLY A 249 -1.77 18.23 -10.02
CA GLY A 249 -1.16 17.56 -11.17
C GLY A 249 0.35 17.30 -11.02
N ARG A 250 0.92 17.51 -9.83
CA ARG A 250 2.33 17.19 -9.57
C ARG A 250 2.52 15.67 -9.52
N CYS A 251 3.51 15.17 -10.24
CA CYS A 251 3.93 13.77 -10.15
C CYS A 251 5.16 13.62 -9.25
N THR A 252 5.15 12.57 -8.42
CA THR A 252 6.33 12.06 -7.73
C THR A 252 6.62 10.64 -8.20
N LYS A 253 7.91 10.30 -8.27
CA LYS A 253 8.43 9.02 -8.77
C LYS A 253 9.31 8.40 -7.69
N GLY A 254 8.97 7.19 -7.25
CA GLY A 254 9.76 6.35 -6.36
C GLY A 254 10.30 5.12 -7.08
N LEU A 255 11.42 4.58 -6.61
CA LEU A 255 11.96 3.30 -7.07
C LEU A 255 11.29 2.16 -6.28
N GLY A 256 10.70 1.19 -6.97
CA GLY A 256 10.24 -0.06 -6.40
C GLY A 256 11.39 -1.05 -6.32
N ILE A 257 11.86 -1.35 -5.13
CA ILE A 257 12.84 -2.43 -4.90
C ILE A 257 12.04 -3.73 -4.81
N ALA A 258 12.15 -4.57 -5.83
CA ALA A 258 11.69 -5.95 -5.76
C ALA A 258 12.83 -6.79 -5.20
N ASP A 259 12.79 -7.12 -3.90
CA ASP A 259 13.67 -8.14 -3.32
C ASP A 259 13.27 -9.50 -3.90
N HIS A 260 13.82 -9.85 -5.06
CA HIS A 260 13.84 -11.22 -5.53
C HIS A 260 15.21 -11.79 -5.18
N PRO A 261 15.33 -12.67 -4.17
CA PRO A 261 16.58 -13.38 -3.96
C PRO A 261 16.88 -14.16 -5.23
N ALA A 262 18.06 -13.92 -5.80
CA ALA A 262 18.52 -14.62 -6.99
C ALA A 262 18.40 -16.13 -6.78
N PRO A 263 17.85 -16.89 -7.76
CA PRO A 263 17.80 -18.34 -7.65
C PRO A 263 19.22 -18.87 -7.51
N LYS A 264 19.49 -19.59 -6.41
CA LYS A 264 20.81 -20.20 -6.18
C LYS A 264 21.18 -21.07 -7.40
N PRO A 265 22.41 -20.96 -7.93
CA PRO A 265 22.84 -21.81 -9.03
C PRO A 265 22.77 -23.27 -8.60
N ARG A 266 22.11 -24.10 -9.42
CA ARG A 266 22.08 -25.55 -9.19
C ARG A 266 23.51 -26.09 -9.33
N PRO A 267 23.97 -26.94 -8.40
CA PRO A 267 25.28 -27.56 -8.54
C PRO A 267 25.31 -28.40 -9.82
N ARG A 268 26.38 -28.24 -10.61
CA ARG A 268 26.64 -29.06 -11.78
C ARG A 268 26.92 -30.49 -11.31
N GLU A 269 26.01 -31.41 -11.58
CA GLU A 269 26.32 -32.84 -11.51
C GLU A 269 27.39 -33.14 -12.56
N ARG A 270 28.57 -33.55 -12.10
CA ARG A 270 29.62 -34.10 -12.95
C ARG A 270 29.26 -35.57 -13.19
N HIS A 271 29.03 -35.93 -14.46
CA HIS A 271 29.06 -37.32 -14.91
C HIS A 271 30.51 -37.75 -15.16
#